data_AF-A0A2X3BYW4-F1
#
_entry.id   AF-A0A2X3BYW4-F1
#
_cell.length_a   1.000
_cell.length_b   1.000
_cell.length_c   1.000
_cell.angle_alpha   90.00
_cell.angle_beta   90.00
_cell.angle_gamma   90.00
#
_symmetry.space_group_name_H-M   'P 1'
#
loop_
_entity.id
_entity.type
_entity.pdbx_description
1 polymer ?
#
loop_
_entity_poly.entity_id
_entity_poly.type
_entity_poly.pdbx_seq_one_letter_code
_entity_poly.pdbx_strand_id
1 'polypeptide(L)'
;MMPMQLITPEGFTLLNGGPKYRRAFLDWGCFHNEAGFFTAWSNLKRLVKQRNAALRQVSRYAQLRPWDLELIPLAEQISRWRAEYSAAIVEDMADTCQQFLPEFTLTFSFQRGWEKETDYAEVLERNFERGQNVNLHRPRPA
;
A
#
# COMPACT_ATOMS: atom_id res chain seq x y z
N MET A 1 33.68 -8.95 6.45
CA MET A 1 32.94 -8.24 5.39
C MET A 1 32.75 -6.80 5.83
N MET A 2 33.08 -5.81 5.00
CA MET A 2 32.73 -4.42 5.30
C MET A 2 31.28 -4.16 4.87
N PRO A 3 30.47 -3.41 5.66
CA PRO A 3 29.17 -2.96 5.23
C PRO A 3 29.35 -1.97 4.07
N MET A 4 28.74 -2.28 2.93
CA MET A 4 28.67 -1.36 1.79
C MET A 4 27.35 -0.61 1.89
N GLN A 5 27.41 0.71 2.09
CA GLN A 5 26.24 1.57 2.12
C GLN A 5 26.13 2.30 0.78
N LEU A 6 25.14 1.90 -0.03
CA LEU A 6 24.88 2.50 -1.33
C LEU A 6 24.00 3.75 -1.15
N ILE A 7 24.56 4.94 -1.32
CA ILE A 7 23.79 6.20 -1.34
C ILE A 7 23.48 6.52 -2.79
N THR A 8 22.25 6.26 -3.22
CA THR A 8 21.79 6.58 -4.58
C THR A 8 20.90 7.83 -4.61
N PRO A 9 20.81 8.54 -5.76
CA PRO A 9 19.91 9.68 -5.93
C PRO A 9 18.43 9.35 -5.74
N GLU A 10 18.07 8.06 -5.72
CA GLU A 10 16.69 7.60 -5.48
C GLU A 10 16.14 8.06 -4.12
N GLY A 11 16.99 8.32 -3.12
CA GLY A 11 16.57 8.88 -1.83
C GLY A 11 15.89 10.25 -1.96
N PHE A 12 16.36 11.11 -2.87
CA PHE A 12 15.69 12.38 -3.17
C PHE A 12 14.33 12.17 -3.87
N THR A 13 14.19 11.08 -4.63
CA THR A 13 12.94 10.74 -5.33
C THR A 13 11.90 10.15 -4.36
N LEU A 14 12.33 9.53 -3.26
CA LEU A 14 11.44 9.12 -2.17
C LEU A 14 10.77 10.34 -1.50
N LEU A 15 11.54 11.40 -1.26
CA LEU A 15 11.09 12.62 -0.59
C LEU A 15 10.31 13.54 -1.53
N ASN A 16 10.87 13.84 -2.70
CA ASN A 16 10.30 14.81 -3.65
C ASN A 16 9.36 14.19 -4.69
N GLY A 17 9.38 12.87 -4.84
CA GLY A 17 8.57 12.17 -5.81
C GLY A 17 7.12 11.99 -5.37
N GLY A 18 6.26 11.69 -6.35
CA GLY A 18 4.87 11.35 -6.10
C GLY A 18 4.70 10.08 -5.25
N PRO A 19 3.49 9.79 -4.77
CA PRO A 19 3.21 8.68 -3.86
C PRO A 19 3.75 7.30 -4.33
N LYS A 20 3.88 7.11 -5.65
CA LYS A 20 4.42 5.88 -6.28
C LYS A 20 5.77 5.45 -5.70
N TYR A 21 6.65 6.40 -5.45
CA TYR A 21 8.00 6.10 -4.97
C TYR A 21 7.99 5.68 -3.51
N ARG A 22 7.21 6.36 -2.66
CA ARG A 22 7.02 5.98 -1.24
C ARG A 22 6.47 4.57 -1.08
N ARG A 23 5.53 4.17 -1.93
CA ARG A 23 5.03 2.78 -1.93
C ARG A 23 6.03 1.77 -2.40
N ALA A 24 6.76 2.07 -3.46
CA ALA A 24 7.77 1.15 -3.97
C ALA A 24 8.83 0.90 -2.89
N PHE A 25 9.21 1.94 -2.16
CA PHE A 25 10.09 1.84 -1.00
C PHE A 25 9.49 0.99 0.14
N LEU A 26 8.24 1.27 0.55
CA LEU A 26 7.56 0.46 1.57
C LEU A 26 7.39 -1.00 1.16
N ASP A 27 6.98 -1.26 -0.09
CA ASP A 27 6.80 -2.61 -0.63
C ASP A 27 8.12 -3.37 -0.70
N TRP A 28 9.20 -2.69 -1.08
CA TRP A 28 10.55 -3.26 -1.09
C TRP A 28 11.00 -3.62 0.33
N GLY A 29 10.76 -2.73 1.30
CA GLY A 29 11.05 -2.99 2.70
C GLY A 29 10.27 -4.17 3.28
N CYS A 30 8.95 -4.20 3.09
CA CYS A 30 8.11 -5.31 3.51
C CYS A 30 8.52 -6.63 2.84
N PHE A 31 8.92 -6.60 1.56
CA PHE A 31 9.42 -7.79 0.87
C PHE A 31 10.65 -8.43 1.54
N HIS A 32 11.57 -7.62 2.07
CA HIS A 32 12.74 -8.12 2.79
C HIS A 32 12.42 -8.57 4.21
N ASN A 33 11.45 -7.93 4.87
CA ASN A 33 11.08 -8.22 6.25
C ASN A 33 10.10 -9.39 6.40
N GLU A 34 9.26 -9.63 5.39
CA GLU A 34 8.12 -10.55 5.49
C GLU A 34 8.14 -11.57 4.35
N ALA A 35 8.48 -12.82 4.68
CA ALA A 35 8.62 -13.90 3.71
C ALA A 35 7.37 -14.13 2.83
N GLY A 36 6.18 -13.86 3.36
CA GLY A 36 4.90 -14.01 2.65
C GLY A 36 4.49 -12.81 1.78
N PHE A 37 5.19 -11.67 1.88
CA PHE A 37 4.74 -10.41 1.30
C PHE A 37 4.62 -10.46 -0.22
N PHE A 38 5.66 -10.95 -0.91
CA PHE A 38 5.67 -11.01 -2.37
C PHE A 38 4.51 -11.83 -2.93
N THR A 39 4.26 -13.00 -2.34
CA THR A 39 3.18 -13.90 -2.74
C THR A 39 1.81 -13.23 -2.56
N ALA A 40 1.57 -12.64 -1.40
CA ALA A 40 0.32 -11.91 -1.13
C ALA A 40 0.15 -10.71 -2.07
N TRP A 41 1.21 -9.93 -2.29
CA TRP A 41 1.21 -8.75 -3.15
C TRP A 41 0.93 -9.09 -4.61
N SER A 42 1.56 -10.15 -5.12
CA SER A 42 1.33 -10.66 -6.47
C SER A 42 -0.12 -11.12 -6.65
N ASN A 43 -0.65 -11.87 -5.67
CA ASN A 43 -2.04 -12.32 -5.67
C ASN A 43 -3.03 -11.16 -5.61
N LEU A 44 -2.80 -10.17 -4.74
CA LEU A 44 -3.63 -8.97 -4.64
C LEU A 44 -3.69 -8.24 -5.99
N LYS A 45 -2.54 -8.02 -6.64
CA LYS A 45 -2.46 -7.35 -7.95
C LYS A 45 -3.22 -8.11 -9.03
N ARG A 46 -3.14 -9.44 -9.03
CA ARG A 46 -3.89 -10.31 -9.94
C ARG A 46 -5.40 -10.21 -9.69
N LEU A 47 -5.84 -10.33 -8.44
CA LEU A 47 -7.25 -10.27 -8.07
C LEU A 47 -7.88 -8.90 -8.37
N VAL A 48 -7.18 -7.81 -8.08
CA VAL A 48 -7.64 -6.46 -8.43
C VAL A 48 -7.86 -6.34 -9.94
N LYS A 49 -6.94 -6.88 -10.76
CA LYS A 49 -7.10 -6.85 -12.23
C LYS A 49 -8.32 -7.65 -12.67
N GLN A 50 -8.54 -8.83 -12.09
CA GLN A 50 -9.68 -9.69 -12.41
C GLN A 50 -11.01 -9.06 -11.97
N ARG A 51 -11.10 -8.57 -10.73
CA ARG A 51 -12.25 -7.83 -10.20
C ARG A 51 -12.59 -6.62 -11.07
N ASN A 52 -11.60 -5.81 -11.45
CA ASN A 52 -11.82 -4.64 -12.29
C ASN A 52 -12.30 -4.99 -13.71
N ALA A 53 -11.89 -6.15 -14.24
CA ALA A 53 -12.41 -6.65 -15.50
C ALA A 53 -13.87 -7.12 -15.35
N ALA A 54 -14.21 -7.79 -14.25
CA ALA A 54 -15.56 -8.24 -13.93
C ALA A 54 -16.51 -7.07 -13.67
N LEU A 55 -16.05 -6.01 -12.99
CA LEU A 55 -16.83 -4.80 -12.66
C LEU A 55 -17.52 -4.17 -13.89
N ARG A 56 -16.91 -4.31 -15.07
CA ARG A 56 -17.45 -3.78 -16.34
C ARG A 56 -18.57 -4.61 -16.95
N GLN A 57 -18.74 -5.85 -16.49
CA GLN A 57 -19.64 -6.84 -17.08
C GLN A 57 -20.84 -7.14 -16.17
N VAL A 58 -20.76 -6.78 -14.90
CA VAL A 58 -21.76 -7.07 -13.88
C VAL A 58 -22.72 -5.90 -13.70
N SER A 59 -23.99 -6.21 -13.50
CA SER A 59 -25.04 -5.22 -13.18
C SER A 59 -25.34 -5.14 -11.69
N ARG A 60 -24.92 -6.15 -10.90
CA ARG A 60 -25.17 -6.23 -9.46
C ARG A 60 -23.88 -6.47 -8.69
N TYR A 61 -23.70 -5.78 -7.57
CA TYR A 61 -22.52 -5.92 -6.70
C TYR A 61 -22.32 -7.37 -6.21
N ALA A 62 -23.41 -8.10 -5.95
CA ALA A 62 -23.36 -9.51 -5.54
C ALA A 62 -22.52 -10.40 -6.46
N GLN A 63 -22.43 -10.06 -7.75
CA GLN A 63 -21.63 -10.80 -8.71
C GLN A 63 -20.12 -10.63 -8.47
N LEU A 64 -19.67 -9.55 -7.81
CA LEU A 64 -18.26 -9.31 -7.48
C LEU A 64 -17.80 -9.97 -6.19
N ARG A 65 -18.72 -10.46 -5.35
CA ARG A 65 -18.41 -11.06 -4.05
C ARG A 65 -17.33 -12.15 -4.08
N PRO A 66 -17.27 -13.07 -5.08
CA PRO A 66 -16.22 -14.07 -5.11
C PRO A 66 -14.81 -13.47 -5.15
N TRP A 67 -14.62 -12.36 -5.87
CA TRP A 67 -13.33 -11.66 -5.90
C TRP A 67 -13.06 -10.91 -4.60
N ASP A 68 -14.09 -10.26 -4.03
CA ASP A 68 -13.93 -9.47 -2.81
C ASP A 68 -13.55 -10.36 -1.62
N LEU A 69 -14.11 -11.57 -1.53
CA LEU A 69 -13.76 -12.57 -0.49
C LEU A 69 -12.28 -12.98 -0.50
N GLU A 70 -11.64 -13.07 -1.66
CA GLU A 70 -10.21 -13.37 -1.76
C GLU A 70 -9.34 -12.12 -1.62
N LEU A 71 -9.83 -10.99 -2.13
CA LEU A 71 -9.06 -9.75 -2.22
C LEU A 71 -8.94 -9.05 -0.87
N ILE A 72 -10.01 -8.99 -0.07
CA ILE A 72 -10.04 -8.26 1.20
C ILE A 72 -8.96 -8.78 2.18
N PRO A 73 -8.87 -10.09 2.48
CA PRO A 73 -7.86 -10.58 3.44
C PRO A 73 -6.43 -10.26 2.99
N LEU A 74 -6.14 -10.31 1.69
CA LEU A 74 -4.84 -9.96 1.14
C LEU A 74 -4.54 -8.46 1.28
N ALA A 75 -5.53 -7.61 1.01
CA ALA A 75 -5.40 -6.16 1.14
C ALA A 75 -5.15 -5.76 2.61
N GLU A 76 -5.87 -6.36 3.55
CA GLU A 76 -5.69 -6.14 4.97
C GLU A 76 -4.33 -6.62 5.46
N GLN A 77 -3.91 -7.83 5.07
CA GLN A 77 -2.59 -8.37 5.42
C GLN A 77 -1.45 -7.47 4.94
N ILE A 78 -1.50 -7.03 3.67
CA ILE A 78 -0.49 -6.13 3.10
C ILE A 78 -0.52 -4.77 3.79
N SER A 79 -1.71 -4.26 4.11
CA SER A 79 -1.84 -3.02 4.87
C SER A 79 -1.23 -3.13 6.26
N ARG A 80 -1.40 -4.27 6.93
CA ARG A 80 -0.82 -4.52 8.25
C ARG A 80 0.70 -4.54 8.19
N TRP A 81 1.29 -5.33 7.29
CA TRP A 81 2.74 -5.37 7.12
C TRP A 81 3.34 -4.01 6.79
N ARG A 82 2.69 -3.21 5.93
CA ARG A 82 3.14 -1.86 5.62
C ARG A 82 3.06 -0.92 6.82
N ALA A 83 2.03 -1.06 7.67
CA ALA A 83 1.89 -0.26 8.88
C ALA A 83 2.98 -0.63 9.91
N GLU A 84 3.19 -1.92 10.14
CA GLU A 84 4.21 -2.45 11.04
C GLU A 84 5.61 -2.02 10.59
N TYR A 85 5.93 -2.22 9.32
CA TYR A 85 7.22 -1.82 8.74
C TYR A 85 7.41 -0.29 8.78
N SER A 86 6.36 0.48 8.50
CA SER A 86 6.42 1.94 8.61
C SER A 86 6.64 2.39 10.04
N ALA A 87 6.08 1.71 11.05
CA ALA A 87 6.30 2.07 12.44
C ALA A 87 7.75 1.78 12.86
N ALA A 88 8.29 0.62 12.48
CA ALA A 88 9.67 0.22 12.77
C ALA A 88 10.69 1.21 12.18
N ILE A 89 10.53 1.61 10.91
CA ILE A 89 11.40 2.62 10.28
C ILE A 89 11.39 3.94 11.05
N VAL A 90 10.21 4.36 11.53
CA VAL A 90 10.06 5.66 12.19
C VAL A 90 10.81 5.67 13.51
N GLU A 91 10.76 4.57 14.24
CA GLU A 91 11.52 4.38 15.48
C GLU A 91 13.03 4.42 15.19
N ASP A 92 13.51 3.66 14.19
CA ASP A 92 14.93 3.63 13.82
C ASP A 92 15.46 4.98 13.31
N MET A 93 14.61 5.75 12.60
CA MET A 93 14.99 7.05 12.06
C MET A 93 14.96 8.17 13.10
N ALA A 94 14.18 8.04 14.18
CA ALA A 94 13.98 9.13 15.15
C ALA A 94 15.30 9.62 15.75
N ASP A 95 16.14 8.69 16.22
CA ASP A 95 17.44 9.00 16.81
C ASP A 95 18.41 9.64 15.80
N THR A 96 18.42 9.11 14.56
CA THR A 96 19.24 9.64 13.48
C THR A 96 18.82 11.07 13.13
N CYS A 97 17.51 11.32 13.03
CA CYS A 97 16.98 12.64 12.75
C CYS A 97 17.27 13.64 13.87
N GLN A 98 17.20 13.22 15.13
CA GLN A 98 17.57 14.09 16.25
C GLN A 98 19.06 14.45 16.24
N GLN A 99 19.93 13.53 15.83
CA GLN A 99 21.38 13.78 15.75
C GLN A 99 21.76 14.72 14.60
N PHE A 100 21.15 14.56 13.41
CA PHE A 100 21.54 15.30 12.21
C PHE A 100 20.66 16.53 11.93
N LEU A 101 19.42 16.56 12.42
CA LEU A 101 18.42 17.59 12.16
C LEU A 101 17.69 18.01 13.46
N PRO A 102 18.41 18.42 14.53
CA PRO A 102 17.82 18.66 15.85
C PRO A 102 16.76 19.78 15.89
N GLU A 103 16.80 20.70 14.91
CA GLU A 103 15.84 21.80 14.80
C GLU A 103 14.53 21.41 14.08
N PHE A 104 14.46 20.21 13.51
CA PHE A 104 13.31 19.76 12.73
C PHE A 104 12.56 18.64 13.45
N THR A 105 11.23 18.77 13.54
CA THR A 105 10.36 17.68 13.95
C THR A 105 9.85 16.94 12.72
N LEU A 106 10.29 15.69 12.54
CA LEU A 106 9.80 14.83 11.47
C LEU A 106 8.61 14.02 11.95
N THR A 107 7.54 14.02 11.17
CA THR A 107 6.37 13.19 11.41
C THR A 107 6.16 12.26 10.24
N PHE A 108 5.89 11.00 10.57
CA PHE A 108 5.61 9.96 9.60
C PHE A 108 4.25 9.38 9.89
N SER A 109 3.42 9.24 8.87
CA SER A 109 2.12 8.60 9.00
C SER A 109 1.88 7.67 7.83
N PHE A 110 1.49 6.44 8.15
CA PHE A 110 1.03 5.48 7.16
C PHE A 110 -0.46 5.67 6.90
N GLN A 111 -0.83 5.77 5.62
CA GLN A 111 -2.20 5.91 5.16
C GLN A 111 -2.55 4.73 4.25
N ARG A 112 -3.44 3.83 4.72
CA ARG A 112 -3.76 2.56 4.04
C ARG A 112 -4.53 2.69 2.72
N GLY A 113 -4.93 3.91 2.33
CA GLY A 113 -5.63 4.18 1.07
C GLY A 113 -7.16 4.03 1.13
N TRP A 114 -7.69 3.63 2.29
CA TRP A 114 -9.11 3.73 2.68
C TRP A 114 -9.22 4.20 4.13
N GLU A 115 -10.40 4.69 4.51
CA GLU A 115 -10.69 5.21 5.85
C GLU A 115 -10.38 4.17 6.94
N LYS A 116 -9.80 4.62 8.05
CA LYS A 116 -9.38 3.73 9.15
C LYS A 116 -10.57 3.06 9.86
N GLU A 117 -11.70 3.76 9.91
CA GLU A 117 -12.91 3.30 10.59
C GLU A 117 -13.87 2.53 9.68
N THR A 118 -13.52 2.38 8.40
CA THR A 118 -14.40 1.75 7.41
C THR A 118 -13.84 0.40 6.99
N ASP A 119 -14.70 -0.62 7.01
CA ASP A 119 -14.39 -1.94 6.50
C ASP A 119 -14.10 -1.87 5.00
N TYR A 120 -13.11 -2.61 4.52
CA TYR A 120 -12.74 -2.55 3.11
C TYR A 120 -13.85 -3.09 2.20
N ALA A 121 -14.65 -4.05 2.65
CA ALA A 121 -15.84 -4.53 1.95
C ALA A 121 -16.86 -3.42 1.74
N GLU A 122 -17.15 -2.62 2.77
CA GLU A 122 -18.09 -1.49 2.69
C GLU A 122 -17.59 -0.44 1.68
N VAL A 123 -16.28 -0.18 1.66
CA VAL A 123 -15.66 0.72 0.68
C VAL A 123 -15.83 0.17 -0.74
N LEU A 124 -15.67 -1.14 -0.93
CA LEU A 124 -15.81 -1.80 -2.24
C LEU A 124 -17.25 -1.79 -2.75
N GLU A 125 -18.23 -1.99 -1.86
CA GLU A 125 -19.66 -1.92 -2.17
C GLU A 125 -20.11 -0.49 -2.45
N ARG A 126 -19.76 0.47 -1.59
CA ARG A 126 -20.07 1.91 -1.77
C ARG A 126 -19.54 2.46 -3.09
N ASN A 127 -18.38 1.96 -3.53
CA ASN A 127 -17.76 2.40 -4.78
C ASN A 127 -18.21 1.61 -6.01
N PHE A 128 -19.16 0.69 -5.89
CA PHE A 128 -19.65 -0.12 -7.02
C PHE A 128 -20.21 0.76 -8.15
N GLU A 129 -21.17 1.64 -7.84
CA GLU A 129 -21.83 2.51 -8.84
C GLU A 129 -20.85 3.54 -9.44
N ARG A 130 -19.94 4.07 -8.61
CA ARG A 130 -18.85 4.95 -9.07
C ARG A 130 -17.89 4.21 -9.99
N GLY A 131 -17.58 2.96 -9.67
CA GLY A 131 -16.67 2.10 -10.42
C GLY A 131 -17.22 1.67 -11.79
N GLN A 132 -18.55 1.60 -11.95
CA GLN A 132 -19.16 1.36 -13.26
C GLN A 132 -19.05 2.57 -14.20
N ASN A 133 -19.11 3.80 -13.67
CA ASN A 133 -19.07 5.04 -14.44
C ASN A 133 -17.65 5.57 -14.70
N VAL A 134 -16.67 5.13 -13.91
CA VAL A 134 -15.29 5.62 -13.99
C VAL A 134 -14.42 4.65 -14.79
N ASN A 135 -14.05 5.06 -16.01
CA ASN A 135 -12.81 4.59 -16.63
C ASN A 135 -11.65 4.92 -15.67
N LEU A 136 -10.97 3.88 -15.15
CA LEU A 136 -9.85 3.91 -14.20
C LEU A 136 -10.22 4.08 -12.72
N HIS A 137 -10.44 2.94 -12.05
CA HIS A 137 -9.70 2.68 -10.82
C HIS A 137 -8.68 1.58 -11.11
N ARG A 138 -7.53 1.97 -11.71
CA ARG A 138 -6.29 1.47 -11.11
C ARG A 138 -6.49 1.77 -9.62
N PRO A 139 -6.34 0.82 -8.67
CA PRO A 139 -6.12 1.27 -7.31
C PRO A 139 -5.07 2.36 -7.48
N ARG A 140 -5.34 3.61 -7.10
CA ARG A 140 -4.21 4.49 -6.85
C ARG A 140 -3.51 3.68 -5.78
N PRO A 141 -2.40 2.99 -6.09
CA PRO A 141 -1.68 2.44 -4.97
C PRO A 141 -1.33 3.75 -4.22
N ALA A 142 -1.52 3.79 -2.90
CA ALA A 142 -1.35 4.97 -2.00
C ALA A 142 -0.22 5.94 -2.37
#